data_AF-A0A6C0EQG2-F1
#
_entry.id   AF-A0A6C0EQG2-F1
#
_cell.length_a   1.000
_cell.length_b   1.000
_cell.length_c   1.000
_cell.angle_alpha   90.00
_cell.angle_beta   90.00
_cell.angle_gamma   90.00
#
_symmetry.space_group_name_H-M   'P 1'
#
loop_
_entity.id
_entity.type
_entity.pdbx_description
1 polymer ?
#
loop_
_entity_poly.entity_id
_entity_poly.type
_entity_poly.pdbx_seq_one_letter_code
_entity_poly.pdbx_strand_id
1 'polypeptide(L)' 'MDILIQQAPPNLTIEEIEMCYKKNENNVVNTLAELWDIVDNKVIPPKTKWDDIRETCDAYDSEMEKVMKKMKNKINK' A
#
# COMPACT_ATOMS: atom_id res chain seq x y z
N MET A 1 9.88 -22.17 2.10
CA MET A 1 10.37 -22.76 0.84
C MET A 1 9.31 -23.60 0.16
N ASP A 2 8.66 -24.55 0.83
CA ASP A 2 7.62 -25.40 0.21
C ASP A 2 6.51 -24.61 -0.51
N ILE A 3 6.03 -23.53 0.11
CA ILE A 3 5.01 -22.65 -0.48
C ILE A 3 5.53 -21.95 -1.75
N LEU A 4 6.81 -21.56 -1.77
CA LEU A 4 7.42 -20.93 -2.93
C LEU A 4 7.58 -21.91 -4.08
N ILE A 5 8.01 -23.14 -3.79
CA ILE A 5 8.21 -24.18 -4.80
C ILE A 5 6.88 -24.60 -5.43
N GLN A 6 5.80 -24.67 -4.64
CA GLN A 6 4.45 -24.99 -5.15
C GLN A 6 3.83 -23.86 -5.99
N GLN A 7 4.15 -22.61 -5.68
CA GLN A 7 3.54 -21.44 -6.32
C GLN A 7 4.45 -20.76 -7.35
N ALA A 8 5.69 -21.23 -7.52
CA ALA A 8 6.62 -20.70 -8.51
C ALA A 8 6.21 -21.09 -9.93
N PRO A 9 6.59 -20.29 -10.94
CA PRO A 9 6.40 -20.63 -12.34
C PRO A 9 7.07 -21.97 -12.71
N PRO A 10 6.50 -22.76 -13.64
CA PRO A 10 6.92 -24.12 -13.93
C PRO A 10 8.31 -24.28 -14.59
N ASN A 11 9.02 -23.18 -14.85
CA ASN A 11 10.32 -23.15 -15.54
C ASN A 11 11.50 -22.73 -14.64
N LEU A 12 11.31 -22.62 -13.32
CA LEU A 12 12.36 -22.22 -12.39
C LEU A 12 12.91 -23.43 -11.62
N THR A 13 14.22 -23.43 -11.43
CA THR A 13 14.92 -24.39 -10.56
C THR A 13 14.79 -23.98 -9.10
N ILE A 14 14.89 -24.95 -8.20
CA ILE A 14 14.81 -24.71 -6.74
C ILE A 14 15.92 -23.73 -6.30
N GLU A 15 17.09 -23.80 -6.93
CA GLU A 15 18.24 -22.92 -6.65
C GLU A 15 17.95 -21.45 -6.99
N GLU A 16 17.25 -21.18 -8.09
CA GLU A 16 16.84 -19.83 -8.49
C GLU A 16 15.81 -19.24 -7.53
N ILE A 17 14.85 -20.07 -7.08
CA ILE A 17 13.84 -19.68 -6.08
C ILE A 17 14.53 -19.33 -4.74
N GLU A 18 15.51 -20.13 -4.32
CA GLU A 18 16.27 -19.87 -3.09
C GLU A 18 17.11 -18.58 -3.17
N MET A 19 17.72 -18.31 -4.33
CA MET A 19 18.44 -17.06 -4.55
C MET A 19 17.50 -15.85 -4.46
N CYS A 20 16.34 -15.90 -5.12
CA CYS A 20 15.34 -14.84 -5.03
C CYS A 20 14.79 -14.69 -3.61
N TYR A 21 14.61 -15.78 -2.87
CA TYR A 21 14.14 -15.74 -1.48
C TYR A 21 15.15 -15.07 -0.53
N LYS A 22 16.44 -15.36 -0.70
CA LYS A 22 17.52 -14.69 0.06
C LYS A 22 17.65 -13.23 -0.33
N LYS A 23 17.50 -12.90 -1.61
CA LYS A 23 17.55 -11.52 -2.13
C LYS A 23 16.42 -10.66 -1.57
N ASN A 24 15.23 -11.23 -1.36
CA ASN A 24 14.04 -10.55 -0.83
C ASN A 24 13.91 -10.63 0.71
N GLU A 25 15.02 -10.77 1.45
CA GLU A 25 15.02 -10.78 2.92
C GLU A 25 14.10 -11.85 3.56
N ASN A 26 13.93 -13.01 2.90
CA ASN A 26 13.02 -14.08 3.31
C ASN A 26 11.52 -13.71 3.23
N ASN A 27 11.16 -12.68 2.45
CA ASN A 27 9.76 -12.34 2.22
C ASN A 27 9.17 -13.20 1.09
N VAL A 28 8.28 -14.12 1.46
CA VAL A 28 7.61 -15.06 0.53
C VAL A 28 6.82 -14.32 -0.56
N VAL A 29 6.11 -13.25 -0.19
CA VAL A 29 5.23 -12.52 -1.11
C VAL A 29 6.03 -11.75 -2.14
N ASN A 30 7.07 -11.04 -1.70
CA ASN A 30 7.94 -10.28 -2.62
C ASN A 30 8.71 -11.23 -3.55
N THR A 31 9.14 -12.38 -3.03
CA THR A 31 9.80 -13.42 -3.83
C THR A 31 8.87 -13.95 -4.91
N LEU A 32 7.61 -14.26 -4.60
CA LEU A 32 6.64 -14.67 -5.62
C LEU A 32 6.33 -13.55 -6.60
N ALA A 33 6.17 -12.31 -6.14
CA ALA A 33 5.96 -11.17 -7.02
C ALA A 33 7.12 -11.00 -8.03
N GLU A 34 8.37 -11.14 -7.58
CA GLU A 34 9.55 -11.07 -8.45
C GLU A 34 9.64 -12.29 -9.39
N LEU A 35 9.38 -13.51 -8.90
CA LEU A 35 9.40 -14.73 -9.73
C LEU A 35 8.35 -14.70 -10.83
N TRP A 36 7.19 -14.09 -10.57
CA TRP A 36 6.10 -13.96 -11.53
C TRP A 36 6.21 -12.69 -12.38
N ASP A 37 7.28 -11.90 -12.24
CA ASP A 37 7.46 -10.59 -12.87
C ASP A 37 6.23 -9.70 -12.71
N ILE A 38 5.58 -9.80 -11.54
CA ILE A 38 4.47 -8.93 -11.16
C ILE A 38 5.13 -7.61 -10.84
N VAL A 39 5.33 -6.80 -11.88
CA VAL A 39 5.70 -5.41 -11.73
C VAL A 39 4.65 -4.81 -10.81
N ASP A 40 5.10 -4.39 -9.63
CA ASP A 40 4.32 -3.71 -8.61
C ASP A 40 4.00 -2.29 -9.11
N ASN A 41 3.38 -2.24 -10.30
CA ASN A 41 2.68 -1.10 -10.81
C ASN A 41 1.52 -0.94 -9.85
N LYS A 42 1.76 -0.24 -8.73
CA LYS A 42 0.70 0.37 -7.95
C LYS A 42 -0.13 1.14 -8.95
N VAL A 43 -1.23 0.53 -9.38
CA VAL A 43 -2.19 1.17 -10.25
C VAL A 43 -2.73 2.29 -9.40
N ILE A 44 -2.22 3.50 -9.59
CA ILE A 44 -2.82 4.69 -9.00
C ILE A 44 -4.20 4.74 -9.64
N PRO A 45 -5.28 4.45 -8.88
CA PRO A 45 -6.60 4.47 -9.47
C PRO A 45 -6.82 5.89 -10.01
N PRO A 46 -7.38 6.03 -11.23
CA PRO A 46 -7.68 7.35 -11.76
C PRO A 46 -8.57 8.09 -10.77
N LYS A 47 -8.34 9.39 -10.60
CA LYS A 47 -9.17 10.23 -9.74
C LYS A 47 -10.65 10.04 -10.13
N THR A 48 -11.44 9.67 -9.15
CA THR A 48 -12.89 9.50 -9.28
C THR A 48 -13.61 10.79 -8.91
N LYS A 49 -14.85 10.96 -9.38
CA LYS A 49 -15.72 12.08 -8.96
C LYS A 49 -15.89 12.17 -7.44
N TRP A 50 -15.71 11.06 -6.73
CA TRP A 50 -15.80 11.00 -5.28
C TRP A 50 -14.58 11.59 -4.58
N ASP A 51 -13.43 11.66 -5.25
CA ASP A 51 -12.22 12.24 -4.66
C ASP A 51 -12.40 13.75 -4.46
N ASP A 52 -12.97 14.44 -5.45
CA ASP A 52 -13.27 15.88 -5.36
C ASP A 52 -14.33 16.18 -4.27
N ILE A 53 -15.32 15.29 -4.15
CA ILE A 53 -16.36 15.39 -3.10
C ILE A 53 -15.73 15.21 -1.72
N ARG A 54 -14.88 14.19 -1.54
CA ARG A 54 -14.18 13.95 -0.27
C ARG A 54 -13.27 15.12 0.09
N GLU A 55 -12.49 15.63 -0.88
CA GLU A 55 -11.61 16.78 -0.67
C GLU A 55 -12.39 18.02 -0.20
N THR A 56 -13.56 18.26 -0.80
CA THR A 56 -14.44 19.37 -0.39
C THR A 56 -14.97 19.19 1.02
N CYS A 57 -15.48 18.01 1.37
CA CYS A 57 -15.96 17.72 2.72
C CYS A 57 -14.84 17.81 3.77
N ASP A 58 -13.68 17.24 3.46
CA ASP A 58 -12.50 17.25 4.35
C ASP A 58 -12.02 18.68 4.62
N ALA A 59 -12.12 19.56 3.63
CA ALA A 59 -11.82 20.98 3.79
C ALA A 59 -12.78 21.66 4.78
N TYR A 60 -14.09 21.43 4.63
CA TYR A 60 -15.09 21.95 5.57
C TYR A 60 -14.90 21.42 6.99
N ASP A 61 -14.69 20.12 7.16
CA ASP A 61 -14.46 19.51 8.47
C ASP A 61 -13.19 20.08 9.12
N SER A 62 -12.13 20.26 8.34
CA SER A 62 -10.88 20.86 8.82
C SER A 62 -11.06 22.32 9.28
N GLU A 63 -11.88 23.11 8.58
CA GLU A 63 -12.19 24.48 8.99
C GLU A 63 -13.04 24.52 10.25
N MET A 64 -14.05 23.65 10.34
CA MET A 64 -14.91 23.54 11.52
C MET A 64 -14.10 23.12 12.75
N GLU A 65 -13.18 22.16 12.60
CA GLU A 65 -12.30 21.74 13.70
C GLU A 65 -11.42 22.91 14.19
N LYS A 66 -10.87 23.72 13.28
CA LYS A 66 -10.10 24.92 13.64
C LYS A 66 -10.94 25.93 14.42
N VAL A 67 -12.18 26.16 14.01
CA VAL A 67 -13.11 27.06 14.72
C VAL A 67 -13.42 26.53 16.11
N MET A 68 -13.76 25.24 16.23
CA MET A 68 -14.06 24.59 17.51
C MET A 68 -12.87 24.60 18.46
N LYS A 69 -11.64 24.33 17.98
CA LYS A 69 -10.41 24.46 18.77
C LYS A 69 -10.20 25.89 19.27
N LYS A 70 -10.43 26.90 18.43
CA LYS A 70 -10.34 28.31 18.83
C LYS A 70 -11.38 28.67 19.90
N MET A 71 -12.61 28.17 19.78
CA MET A 71 -13.66 28.39 20.77
C MET A 71 -13.33 27.73 22.11
N LYS A 72 -12.89 26.46 22.10
CA LYS A 72 -12.46 25.74 23.30
C LYS A 72 -11.31 26.45 24.03
N ASN A 73 -10.33 26.96 23.27
CA ASN A 73 -9.21 27.71 23.85
C ASN A 73 -9.61 29.10 24.40
N LYS A 74 -10.70 29.70 23.90
CA LYS A 74 -11.28 30.93 24.48
C LYS A 74 -12.08 30.68 25.74
N ILE A 75 -12.71 29.51 25.87
CA ILE A 75 -13.51 29.13 27.05
C ILE A 75 -12.61 28.73 28.23
N ASN A 76 -11.43 28.15 27.95
CA ASN A 76 -10.46 27.73 28.96
C ASN A 76 -9.48 28.85 29.40
N LYS A 77 -9.72 30.10 29.03
CA LYS A 77 -8.90 31.28 29.35
C LYS A 77 -9.73 32.28 30.15
#